data_AF-A0A1F6EDL1-F1
#
_entry.id   AF-A0A1F6EDL1-F1
#
_cell.length_a   1.000
_cell.length_b   1.000
_cell.length_c   1.000
_cell.angle_alpha   90.00
_cell.angle_beta   90.00
_cell.angle_gamma   90.00
#
_symmetry.space_group_name_H-M   'P 1'
#
loop_
_entity.id
_entity.type
_entity.pdbx_description
1 polymer ?
#
loop_
_entity_poly.entity_id
_entity_poly.type
_entity_poly.pdbx_seq_one_letter_code
_entity_poly.pdbx_strand_id
1 'polypeptide(L)'
;MKILAIETSCDETAVAILECSGNEKAAKFQILGDALLSQVEKHRPYGGVYPSLAKREHLKNLPHILDEALAQAGISVKEVDAIAVTAGPGLEPALWVGIEFAKKLAVEYDKPLVAVNHMEGHVLAALAQKKTDDSLQITDVQMPILALLISGGHTELILMKKWLIYELVGQTLDDAVGEAFDKVGRMLGLPYPGGPEISRLAEQVRTSDVLTSNVGHRMSDIKLPRPMIDSNTCDFSFAGLKTSVLYLLKSLSKIPTNGMIYHTSPTEAQKKQIAHEFENAVADVLWKKTALALNQTGAKTLVIGGGVSANIHIRRTFRERIAREFPETGLR
;
A
#
# COMPACT_ATOMS: atom_id res chain seq x y z
N MET A 1 -2.37 28.38 -4.59
CA MET A 1 -1.14 28.07 -5.35
C MET A 1 -1.39 26.86 -6.21
N LYS A 2 -0.92 26.82 -7.46
CA LYS A 2 -1.00 25.66 -8.34
C LYS A 2 0.32 24.89 -8.30
N ILE A 3 0.26 23.60 -8.00
CA ILE A 3 1.43 22.71 -7.89
C ILE A 3 1.34 21.65 -8.97
N LEU A 4 2.43 21.50 -9.73
CA LEU A 4 2.65 20.36 -10.61
C LEU A 4 3.43 19.30 -9.83
N ALA A 5 2.83 18.14 -9.56
CA ALA A 5 3.44 17.05 -8.81
C ALA A 5 3.81 15.88 -9.74
N ILE A 6 5.01 15.34 -9.59
CA ILE A 6 5.54 14.21 -10.38
C ILE A 6 5.90 13.03 -9.46
N GLU A 7 5.40 11.85 -9.79
CA GLU A 7 5.67 10.59 -9.08
C GLU A 7 6.21 9.52 -10.05
N THR A 8 7.38 8.98 -9.73
CA THR A 8 8.13 7.98 -10.55
C THR A 8 8.98 7.04 -9.67
N SER A 9 8.58 6.81 -8.42
CA SER A 9 9.36 6.05 -7.44
C SER A 9 9.46 4.56 -7.74
N CYS A 10 8.49 3.97 -8.45
CA CYS A 10 8.45 2.53 -8.70
C CYS A 10 8.00 2.19 -10.13
N ASP A 11 6.74 1.79 -10.33
CA ASP A 11 6.19 1.32 -11.61
C ASP A 11 4.93 2.08 -12.06
N GLU A 12 4.55 3.13 -11.34
CA GLU A 12 3.59 4.14 -11.77
C GLU A 12 4.28 5.43 -12.24
N THR A 13 3.87 5.93 -13.40
CA THR A 13 4.22 7.29 -13.85
C THR A 13 3.01 8.17 -13.63
N ALA A 14 3.09 9.14 -12.73
CA ALA A 14 1.97 10.02 -12.43
C ALA A 14 2.37 11.49 -12.48
N VAL A 15 1.46 12.31 -13.00
CA VAL A 15 1.52 13.77 -12.91
C VAL A 15 0.16 14.28 -12.46
N ALA A 16 0.16 15.12 -11.43
CA ALA A 16 -1.04 15.79 -10.95
C ALA A 16 -0.84 17.31 -10.91
N ILE A 17 -1.90 18.05 -11.25
CA ILE A 17 -1.98 19.50 -11.11
C ILE A 17 -3.00 19.80 -10.01
N LEU A 18 -2.52 20.39 -8.92
CA LEU A 18 -3.33 20.67 -7.73
C LEU A 18 -3.40 22.17 -7.49
N GLU A 19 -4.59 22.73 -7.30
CA GLU A 19 -4.75 24.04 -6.69
C GLU A 19 -4.93 23.90 -5.18
N CYS A 20 -3.92 24.38 -4.44
CA CYS A 20 -3.82 24.27 -3.00
C CYS A 20 -4.13 25.61 -2.33
N SER A 21 -4.88 25.56 -1.23
CA SER A 21 -5.16 26.73 -0.37
C SER A 21 -5.31 26.32 1.09
N GLY A 22 -5.30 27.31 1.99
CA GLY A 22 -5.44 27.09 3.43
C GLY A 22 -4.10 26.93 4.14
N ASN A 23 -4.12 26.25 5.27
CA ASN A 23 -2.96 26.02 6.15
C ASN A 23 -3.03 24.63 6.79
N GLU A 24 -2.10 24.30 7.66
CA GLU A 24 -1.98 22.98 8.30
C GLU A 24 -3.20 22.55 9.13
N LYS A 25 -4.13 23.46 9.48
CA LYS A 25 -5.38 23.12 10.19
C LYS A 25 -6.56 22.89 9.23
N ALA A 26 -6.49 23.46 8.04
CA ALA A 26 -7.58 23.45 7.07
C ALA A 26 -7.03 23.56 5.63
N ALA A 27 -6.26 22.57 5.22
CA ALA A 27 -5.70 22.52 3.88
C ALA A 27 -6.75 22.00 2.90
N LYS A 28 -6.90 22.68 1.76
CA LYS A 28 -7.81 22.33 0.68
C LYS A 28 -7.02 22.12 -0.59
N PHE A 29 -7.36 21.07 -1.33
CA PHE A 29 -6.73 20.71 -2.59
C PHE A 29 -7.83 20.48 -3.61
N GLN A 30 -7.75 21.21 -4.71
CA GLN A 30 -8.58 20.99 -5.88
C GLN A 30 -7.71 20.31 -6.94
N ILE A 31 -8.11 19.12 -7.37
CA ILE A 31 -7.49 18.40 -8.49
C ILE A 31 -7.96 19.07 -9.77
N LEU A 32 -7.01 19.60 -10.54
CA LEU A 32 -7.26 20.21 -11.84
C LEU A 32 -6.94 19.22 -12.96
N GLY A 33 -5.93 18.38 -12.77
CA GLY A 33 -5.59 17.28 -13.65
C GLY A 33 -4.86 16.18 -12.89
N ASP A 34 -5.12 14.93 -13.24
CA ASP A 34 -4.53 13.74 -12.64
C ASP A 34 -4.37 12.67 -13.73
N ALA A 35 -3.14 12.47 -14.17
CA ALA A 35 -2.81 11.48 -15.19
C ALA A 35 -1.88 10.42 -14.58
N LEU A 36 -2.25 9.16 -14.76
CA LEU A 36 -1.56 8.01 -14.17
C LEU A 36 -1.41 6.90 -15.20
N LEU A 37 -0.18 6.42 -15.36
CA LEU A 37 0.13 5.21 -16.13
C LEU A 37 0.78 4.17 -15.23
N SER A 38 0.07 3.06 -14.99
CA SER A 38 0.62 1.88 -14.32
C SER A 38 1.33 0.97 -15.31
N GLN A 39 2.52 0.49 -14.94
CA GLN A 39 3.32 -0.44 -15.75
C GLN A 39 3.10 -1.91 -15.34
N VAL A 40 2.15 -2.21 -14.46
CA VAL A 40 1.90 -3.57 -13.91
C VAL A 40 1.85 -4.66 -15.00
N GLU A 41 1.15 -4.42 -16.11
CA GLU A 41 1.06 -5.38 -17.23
C GLU A 41 2.43 -5.71 -17.84
N LYS A 42 3.35 -4.74 -17.87
CA LYS A 42 4.70 -4.91 -18.42
C LYS A 42 5.61 -5.68 -17.46
N HIS A 43 5.35 -5.60 -16.17
CA HIS A 43 6.11 -6.29 -15.12
C HIS A 43 5.57 -7.70 -14.84
N ARG A 44 4.31 -8.00 -15.19
CA ARG A 44 3.67 -9.30 -14.97
C ARG A 44 4.49 -10.51 -15.46
N PRO A 45 5.14 -10.50 -16.65
CA PRO A 45 5.98 -11.62 -17.10
C PRO A 45 7.21 -11.90 -16.22
N TYR A 46 7.68 -10.90 -15.47
CA TYR A 46 8.82 -11.00 -14.57
C TYR A 46 8.40 -11.39 -13.15
N GLY A 47 7.08 -11.39 -12.87
CA GLY A 47 6.51 -11.68 -11.56
C GLY A 47 6.76 -10.59 -10.50
N GLY A 48 7.25 -9.43 -10.89
CA GLY A 48 7.59 -8.30 -10.02
C GLY A 48 8.25 -7.19 -10.82
N VAL A 49 8.47 -6.03 -10.19
CA VAL A 49 9.01 -4.85 -10.86
C VAL A 49 10.44 -5.08 -11.33
N TYR A 50 10.70 -4.89 -12.63
CA TYR A 50 12.04 -4.97 -13.21
C TYR A 50 12.63 -3.55 -13.37
N PRO A 51 13.64 -3.14 -12.58
CA PRO A 51 14.02 -1.73 -12.44
C PRO A 51 14.45 -1.03 -13.74
N SER A 52 15.16 -1.73 -14.63
CA SER A 52 15.60 -1.15 -15.90
C SER A 52 14.45 -0.94 -16.89
N LEU A 53 13.44 -1.81 -16.85
CA LEU A 53 12.20 -1.63 -17.60
C LEU A 53 11.40 -0.46 -17.02
N ALA A 54 11.31 -0.35 -15.70
CA ALA A 54 10.58 0.74 -15.05
C ALA A 54 11.13 2.11 -15.46
N LYS A 55 12.45 2.29 -15.35
CA LYS A 55 13.15 3.48 -15.85
C LYS A 55 12.81 3.82 -17.30
N ARG A 56 12.87 2.82 -18.20
CA ARG A 56 12.60 3.01 -19.63
C ARG A 56 11.16 3.48 -19.87
N GLU A 57 10.21 2.94 -19.12
CA GLU A 57 8.81 3.31 -19.23
C GLU A 57 8.54 4.71 -18.67
N HIS A 58 9.15 5.12 -17.54
CA HIS A 58 9.05 6.51 -17.11
C HIS A 58 9.61 7.48 -18.16
N LEU A 59 10.80 7.20 -18.71
CA LEU A 59 11.44 8.06 -19.74
C LEU A 59 10.56 8.23 -20.97
N LYS A 60 9.89 7.14 -21.38
CA LYS A 60 9.00 7.14 -22.54
C LYS A 60 7.71 7.92 -22.27
N ASN A 61 7.09 7.69 -21.13
CA ASN A 61 5.70 8.11 -20.91
C ASN A 61 5.56 9.43 -20.15
N LEU A 62 6.55 9.85 -19.36
CA LEU A 62 6.43 11.04 -18.50
C LEU A 62 6.08 12.34 -19.27
N PRO A 63 6.64 12.63 -20.47
CA PRO A 63 6.19 13.78 -21.26
C PRO A 63 4.70 13.70 -21.66
N HIS A 64 4.23 12.51 -22.05
CA HIS A 64 2.82 12.30 -22.43
C HIS A 64 1.87 12.44 -21.24
N ILE A 65 2.26 11.92 -20.08
CA ILE A 65 1.49 12.04 -18.84
C ILE A 65 1.42 13.49 -18.36
N LEU A 66 2.51 14.26 -18.55
CA LEU A 66 2.47 15.70 -18.30
C LEU A 66 1.47 16.41 -19.23
N ASP A 67 1.56 16.16 -20.54
CA ASP A 67 0.66 16.79 -21.52
C ASP A 67 -0.82 16.47 -21.21
N GLU A 68 -1.11 15.22 -20.83
CA GLU A 68 -2.44 14.80 -20.43
C GLU A 68 -2.94 15.54 -19.17
N ALA A 69 -2.12 15.60 -18.11
CA ALA A 69 -2.50 16.29 -16.87
C ALA A 69 -2.73 17.80 -17.08
N LEU A 70 -1.90 18.44 -17.91
CA LEU A 70 -2.05 19.86 -18.27
C LEU A 70 -3.30 20.10 -19.12
N ALA A 71 -3.59 19.20 -20.06
CA ALA A 71 -4.79 19.28 -20.89
C ALA A 71 -6.07 19.12 -20.06
N GLN A 72 -6.09 18.18 -19.11
CA GLN A 72 -7.19 18.03 -18.15
C GLN A 72 -7.39 19.32 -17.32
N ALA A 73 -6.28 19.91 -16.86
CA ALA A 73 -6.30 21.15 -16.07
C ALA A 73 -6.63 22.41 -16.89
N GLY A 74 -6.51 22.36 -18.21
CA GLY A 74 -6.71 23.51 -19.10
C GLY A 74 -5.68 24.63 -18.91
N ILE A 75 -4.46 24.29 -18.45
CA ILE A 75 -3.38 25.25 -18.20
C ILE A 75 -2.07 24.80 -18.84
N SER A 76 -1.11 25.72 -18.90
CA SER A 76 0.29 25.46 -19.26
C SER A 76 1.20 25.39 -18.03
N VAL A 77 2.40 24.82 -18.18
CA VAL A 77 3.42 24.79 -17.11
C VAL A 77 3.78 26.20 -16.63
N LYS A 78 3.65 27.24 -17.47
CA LYS A 78 3.93 28.63 -17.08
C LYS A 78 3.02 29.13 -15.96
N GLU A 79 1.83 28.56 -15.83
CA GLU A 79 0.78 28.97 -14.90
C GLU A 79 0.85 28.25 -13.55
N VAL A 80 1.78 27.30 -13.38
CA VAL A 80 2.02 26.66 -12.07
C VAL A 80 2.94 27.54 -11.21
N ASP A 81 2.76 27.47 -9.90
CA ASP A 81 3.53 28.25 -8.92
C ASP A 81 4.76 27.48 -8.41
N ALA A 82 4.71 26.15 -8.42
CA ALA A 82 5.81 25.29 -8.00
C ALA A 82 5.74 23.91 -8.67
N ILE A 83 6.88 23.24 -8.76
CA ILE A 83 7.01 21.86 -9.21
C ILE A 83 7.45 21.02 -8.01
N ALA A 84 6.69 19.97 -7.71
CA ALA A 84 7.00 18.99 -6.68
C ALA A 84 7.36 17.66 -7.34
N VAL A 85 8.38 16.98 -6.82
CA VAL A 85 8.80 15.67 -7.35
C VAL A 85 9.21 14.75 -6.23
N THR A 86 8.78 13.49 -6.32
CA THR A 86 9.21 12.45 -5.38
C THR A 86 10.72 12.24 -5.50
N ALA A 87 11.43 12.47 -4.39
CA ALA A 87 12.88 12.32 -4.30
C ALA A 87 13.30 11.00 -3.63
N GLY A 88 12.35 10.29 -3.01
CA GLY A 88 12.54 8.97 -2.41
C GLY A 88 11.64 8.77 -1.17
N PRO A 89 11.67 7.57 -0.57
CA PRO A 89 12.35 6.36 -1.05
C PRO A 89 11.72 5.81 -2.34
N GLY A 90 12.41 4.90 -3.01
CA GLY A 90 11.97 4.30 -4.28
C GLY A 90 13.12 3.62 -5.03
N LEU A 91 12.81 3.09 -6.20
CA LEU A 91 13.80 2.54 -7.12
C LEU A 91 14.65 3.70 -7.68
N GLU A 92 15.92 3.75 -7.28
CA GLU A 92 16.89 4.74 -7.76
C GLU A 92 16.82 5.02 -9.28
N PRO A 93 16.83 3.99 -10.18
CA PRO A 93 16.78 4.26 -11.62
C PRO A 93 15.46 4.86 -12.10
N ALA A 94 14.35 4.66 -11.37
CA ALA A 94 13.05 5.23 -11.67
C ALA A 94 12.95 6.68 -11.16
N LEU A 95 13.32 6.91 -9.89
CA LEU A 95 13.35 8.24 -9.26
C LEU A 95 14.14 9.28 -10.07
N TRP A 96 15.33 8.89 -10.56
CA TRP A 96 16.17 9.80 -11.36
C TRP A 96 15.47 10.33 -12.61
N VAL A 97 14.52 9.58 -13.18
CA VAL A 97 13.77 10.04 -14.35
C VAL A 97 12.88 11.23 -13.99
N GLY A 98 12.06 11.10 -12.94
CA GLY A 98 11.20 12.18 -12.47
C GLY A 98 12.01 13.37 -11.98
N ILE A 99 13.07 13.13 -11.20
CA ILE A 99 13.92 14.19 -10.64
C ILE A 99 14.56 15.03 -11.75
N GLU A 100 15.18 14.41 -12.75
CA GLU A 100 15.83 15.16 -13.84
C GLU A 100 14.81 15.84 -14.75
N PHE A 101 13.65 15.24 -14.96
CA PHE A 101 12.56 15.87 -15.71
C PHE A 101 12.04 17.12 -14.99
N ALA A 102 11.75 17.01 -13.70
CA ALA A 102 11.28 18.12 -12.87
C ALA A 102 12.31 19.26 -12.77
N LYS A 103 13.60 18.94 -12.63
CA LYS A 103 14.69 19.94 -12.66
C LYS A 103 14.73 20.72 -13.98
N LYS A 104 14.59 20.02 -15.11
CA LYS A 104 14.57 20.68 -16.44
C LYS A 104 13.39 21.64 -16.56
N LEU A 105 12.19 21.21 -16.18
CA LEU A 105 11.01 22.08 -16.17
C LEU A 105 11.19 23.28 -15.23
N ALA A 106 11.72 23.05 -14.03
CA ALA A 106 11.94 24.12 -13.04
C ALA A 106 12.90 25.19 -13.58
N VAL A 107 13.98 24.80 -14.27
CA VAL A 107 14.93 25.73 -14.90
C VAL A 107 14.30 26.42 -16.11
N GLU A 108 13.60 25.69 -16.98
CA GLU A 108 13.01 26.24 -18.21
C GLU A 108 11.92 27.29 -17.91
N TYR A 109 11.11 27.04 -16.88
CA TYR A 109 9.96 27.88 -16.53
C TYR A 109 10.20 28.79 -15.33
N ASP A 110 11.43 28.82 -14.79
CA ASP A 110 11.83 29.58 -13.60
C ASP A 110 10.88 29.34 -12.41
N LYS A 111 10.70 28.06 -12.05
CA LYS A 111 9.78 27.62 -10.98
C LYS A 111 10.54 27.05 -9.78
N PRO A 112 10.07 27.30 -8.55
CA PRO A 112 10.53 26.57 -7.37
C PRO A 112 10.38 25.07 -7.54
N LEU A 113 11.42 24.32 -7.18
CA LEU A 113 11.42 22.86 -7.18
C LEU A 113 11.41 22.34 -5.73
N VAL A 114 10.45 21.48 -5.42
CA VAL A 114 10.27 20.88 -4.10
C VAL A 114 10.52 19.38 -4.18
N ALA A 115 11.51 18.91 -3.43
CA ALA A 115 11.74 17.47 -3.24
C ALA A 115 10.74 16.95 -2.20
N VAL A 116 10.01 15.89 -2.55
CA VAL A 116 8.98 15.29 -1.70
C VAL A 116 9.39 13.89 -1.27
N ASN A 117 9.16 13.56 0.00
CA ASN A 117 9.30 12.19 0.49
C ASN A 117 8.04 11.38 0.11
N HIS A 118 8.22 10.25 -0.56
CA HIS A 118 7.14 9.39 -1.03
C HIS A 118 6.22 8.91 0.11
N MET A 119 6.82 8.52 1.23
CA MET A 119 6.09 8.02 2.40
C MET A 119 5.35 9.15 3.12
N GLU A 120 5.90 10.36 3.16
CA GLU A 120 5.18 11.57 3.62
C GLU A 120 3.95 11.83 2.76
N GLY A 121 4.08 11.70 1.43
CA GLY A 121 2.96 11.76 0.50
C GLY A 121 1.84 10.79 0.86
N HIS A 122 2.18 9.53 1.17
CA HIS A 122 1.21 8.54 1.64
C HIS A 122 0.52 8.91 2.95
N VAL A 123 1.25 9.46 3.93
CA VAL A 123 0.67 9.92 5.20
C VAL A 123 -0.35 11.04 4.95
N LEU A 124 0.03 12.05 4.17
CA LEU A 124 -0.82 13.21 3.90
C LEU A 124 -2.03 12.85 3.02
N ALA A 125 -1.84 11.98 2.03
CA ALA A 125 -2.94 11.47 1.20
C ALA A 125 -3.97 10.69 2.03
N ALA A 126 -3.53 9.88 3.00
CA ALA A 126 -4.43 9.15 3.90
C ALA A 126 -5.19 10.07 4.88
N LEU A 127 -4.60 11.22 5.23
CA LEU A 127 -5.27 12.24 6.05
C LEU A 127 -6.35 13.03 5.29
N ALA A 128 -6.21 13.12 3.96
CA ALA A 128 -7.12 13.87 3.12
C ALA A 128 -8.49 13.18 3.01
N GLN A 129 -9.54 13.95 3.25
CA GLN A 129 -10.92 13.52 3.04
C GLN A 129 -11.43 14.03 1.70
N LYS A 130 -12.04 13.13 0.93
CA LYS A 130 -12.73 13.46 -0.31
C LYS A 130 -14.05 14.18 -0.01
N LYS A 131 -14.21 15.41 -0.52
CA LYS A 131 -15.45 16.22 -0.41
C LYS A 131 -16.30 16.13 -1.67
N THR A 132 -15.65 16.17 -2.84
CA THR A 132 -16.22 15.91 -4.16
C THR A 132 -15.23 15.05 -4.96
N ASP A 133 -15.55 14.72 -6.21
CA ASP A 133 -14.65 13.89 -7.03
C ASP A 133 -13.23 14.45 -7.17
N ASP A 134 -13.14 15.78 -7.27
CA ASP A 134 -11.88 16.48 -7.51
C ASP A 134 -11.46 17.38 -6.33
N SER A 135 -12.11 17.26 -5.16
CA SER A 135 -11.79 18.10 -3.99
C SER A 135 -11.43 17.28 -2.77
N LEU A 136 -10.25 17.55 -2.23
CA LEU A 136 -9.71 16.95 -1.03
C LEU A 136 -9.52 18.00 0.06
N GLN A 137 -9.71 17.60 1.32
CA GLN A 137 -9.51 18.49 2.46
C GLN A 137 -8.88 17.75 3.64
N ILE A 138 -7.91 18.38 4.29
CA ILE A 138 -7.38 17.95 5.58
C ILE A 138 -7.90 18.92 6.65
N THR A 139 -8.86 18.46 7.46
CA THR A 139 -9.41 19.17 8.62
C THR A 139 -9.65 18.24 9.79
N ASP A 140 -9.80 18.83 10.97
CA ASP A 140 -10.22 18.14 12.21
C ASP A 140 -9.31 16.95 12.55
N VAL A 141 -8.01 17.14 12.35
CA VAL A 141 -6.98 16.15 12.64
C VAL A 141 -6.39 16.41 14.02
N GLN A 142 -6.49 15.42 14.90
CA GLN A 142 -5.92 15.51 16.24
C GLN A 142 -4.53 14.88 16.28
N MET A 143 -3.55 15.65 16.73
CA MET A 143 -2.17 15.20 16.94
C MET A 143 -2.01 14.55 18.34
N PRO A 144 -1.03 13.65 18.53
CA PRO A 144 -0.14 13.12 17.50
C PRO A 144 -0.84 12.08 16.62
N ILE A 145 -0.32 11.88 15.41
CA ILE A 145 -0.86 10.95 14.42
C ILE A 145 0.05 9.73 14.34
N LEU A 146 -0.53 8.54 14.42
CA LEU A 146 0.16 7.31 14.09
C LEU A 146 -0.19 6.93 12.65
N ALA A 147 0.81 6.72 11.81
CA ALA A 147 0.64 6.24 10.44
C ALA A 147 1.11 4.80 10.32
N LEU A 148 0.20 3.91 9.88
CA LEU A 148 0.54 2.58 9.41
C LEU A 148 0.72 2.65 7.89
N LEU A 149 1.95 2.51 7.42
CA LEU A 149 2.30 2.57 6.00
C LEU A 149 2.56 1.16 5.50
N ILE A 150 1.66 0.63 4.67
CA ILE A 150 1.67 -0.75 4.16
C ILE A 150 1.59 -0.77 2.64
N SER A 151 2.75 -0.89 1.97
CA SER A 151 2.88 -0.95 0.51
C SER A 151 3.58 -2.24 0.06
N GLY A 152 3.90 -2.34 -1.23
CA GLY A 152 4.72 -3.43 -1.77
C GLY A 152 6.09 -3.53 -1.10
N GLY A 153 6.73 -2.38 -0.84
CA GLY A 153 8.10 -2.30 -0.31
C GLY A 153 8.23 -1.77 1.12
N HIS A 154 7.15 -1.29 1.75
CA HIS A 154 7.20 -0.72 3.10
C HIS A 154 6.15 -1.34 4.01
N THR A 155 6.53 -1.56 5.26
CA THR A 155 5.60 -1.87 6.36
C THR A 155 6.13 -1.25 7.62
N GLU A 156 5.59 -0.07 7.94
CA GLU A 156 6.14 0.82 8.95
C GLU A 156 5.04 1.46 9.80
N LEU A 157 5.35 1.72 11.05
CA LEU A 157 4.59 2.55 11.97
C LEU A 157 5.39 3.83 12.23
N ILE A 158 4.85 4.95 11.79
CA ILE A 158 5.48 6.27 11.93
C ILE A 158 4.60 7.16 12.80
N LEU A 159 5.17 7.73 13.85
CA LEU A 159 4.50 8.74 14.67
C LEU A 159 4.82 10.13 14.12
N MET A 160 3.80 10.84 13.66
CA MET A 160 3.89 12.26 13.36
C MET A 160 3.49 13.06 14.61
N LYS A 161 4.49 13.57 15.35
CA LYS A 161 4.28 14.33 16.60
C LYS A 161 3.73 15.73 16.34
N LYS A 162 4.21 16.34 15.27
CA LYS A 162 3.82 17.64 14.71
C LYS A 162 3.89 17.52 13.21
N TRP A 163 3.24 18.43 12.48
CA TRP A 163 3.35 18.48 11.02
C TRP A 163 4.80 18.40 10.56
N LEU A 164 5.07 17.47 9.66
CA LEU A 164 6.39 17.23 9.05
C LEU A 164 7.48 16.77 10.03
N ILE A 165 7.13 16.35 11.25
CA ILE A 165 8.06 15.82 12.26
C ILE A 165 7.68 14.38 12.57
N TYR A 166 8.47 13.46 12.01
CA TYR A 166 8.23 12.02 12.03
C TYR A 166 9.22 11.28 12.94
N GLU A 167 8.73 10.23 13.60
CA GLU A 167 9.51 9.29 14.38
C GLU A 167 9.13 7.86 14.01
N LEU A 168 10.12 7.02 13.70
CA LEU A 168 9.89 5.60 13.46
C LEU A 168 9.56 4.89 14.77
N VAL A 169 8.38 4.26 14.84
CA VAL A 169 7.91 3.48 16.00
C VAL A 169 8.20 1.99 15.82
N GLY A 170 8.09 1.49 14.59
CA GLY A 170 8.40 0.10 14.26
C GLY A 170 8.37 -0.12 12.75
N GLN A 171 9.09 -1.13 12.29
CA GLN A 171 9.15 -1.49 10.87
C GLN A 171 9.22 -3.00 10.68
N THR A 172 8.99 -3.47 9.46
CA THR A 172 9.31 -4.85 9.12
C THR A 172 10.82 -5.09 9.22
N LEU A 173 11.19 -6.22 9.80
CA LEU A 173 12.59 -6.68 9.87
C LEU A 173 12.97 -7.52 8.65
N ASP A 174 12.00 -7.88 7.81
CA ASP A 174 12.18 -8.74 6.64
C ASP A 174 11.29 -8.30 5.45
N ASP A 175 10.42 -9.18 4.94
CA ASP A 175 9.53 -8.89 3.83
C ASP A 175 8.52 -7.80 4.25
N ALA A 176 8.26 -6.82 3.38
CA ALA A 176 7.09 -5.97 3.53
C ALA A 176 5.81 -6.80 3.33
N VAL A 177 4.69 -6.33 3.90
CA VAL A 177 3.43 -7.07 3.85
C VAL A 177 2.92 -7.23 2.41
N GLY A 178 3.07 -6.20 1.55
CA GLY A 178 2.70 -6.29 0.14
C GLY A 178 3.54 -7.31 -0.62
N GLU A 179 4.86 -7.32 -0.40
CA GLU A 179 5.75 -8.35 -0.93
C GLU A 179 5.38 -9.76 -0.45
N ALA A 180 4.97 -9.92 0.82
CA ALA A 180 4.48 -11.19 1.33
C ALA A 180 3.20 -11.65 0.60
N PHE A 181 2.26 -10.75 0.33
CA PHE A 181 1.08 -11.04 -0.50
C PHE A 181 1.50 -11.49 -1.91
N ASP A 182 2.40 -10.79 -2.58
CA ASP A 182 2.83 -11.14 -3.94
C ASP A 182 3.55 -12.49 -4.00
N LYS A 183 4.44 -12.76 -3.03
CA LYS A 183 5.15 -14.04 -2.93
C LYS A 183 4.19 -15.20 -2.67
N VAL A 184 3.21 -15.02 -1.77
CA VAL A 184 2.18 -16.05 -1.50
C VAL A 184 1.27 -16.23 -2.72
N GLY A 185 0.88 -15.15 -3.40
CA GLY A 185 0.06 -15.21 -4.61
C GLY A 185 0.74 -16.03 -5.69
N ARG A 186 2.04 -15.79 -5.89
CA ARG A 186 2.88 -16.60 -6.79
C ARG A 186 2.94 -18.07 -6.39
N MET A 187 3.11 -18.38 -5.10
CA MET A 187 3.12 -19.77 -4.60
C MET A 187 1.79 -20.50 -4.85
N LEU A 188 0.67 -19.76 -4.84
CA LEU A 188 -0.66 -20.27 -5.15
C LEU A 188 -0.95 -20.32 -6.66
N GLY A 189 0.00 -19.90 -7.51
CA GLY A 189 -0.18 -19.83 -8.96
C GLY A 189 -1.15 -18.75 -9.41
N LEU A 190 -1.27 -17.65 -8.64
CA LEU A 190 -2.11 -16.51 -8.97
C LEU A 190 -1.35 -15.49 -9.84
N PRO A 191 -2.06 -14.69 -10.66
CA PRO A 191 -1.45 -13.57 -11.38
C PRO A 191 -0.80 -12.55 -10.45
N TYR A 192 0.20 -11.81 -10.98
CA TYR A 192 0.73 -10.60 -10.36
C TYR A 192 -0.12 -9.38 -10.76
N PRO A 193 -0.45 -8.46 -9.83
CA PRO A 193 -0.08 -8.45 -8.40
C PRO A 193 -0.91 -9.44 -7.56
N GLY A 194 -0.26 -10.09 -6.59
CA GLY A 194 -0.85 -11.17 -5.80
C GLY A 194 -1.78 -10.70 -4.68
N GLY A 195 -1.59 -9.48 -4.17
CA GLY A 195 -2.43 -8.89 -3.11
C GLY A 195 -3.93 -8.89 -3.42
N PRO A 196 -4.37 -8.27 -4.53
CA PRO A 196 -5.78 -8.27 -4.93
C PRO A 196 -6.36 -9.67 -5.14
N GLU A 197 -5.59 -10.59 -5.73
CA GLU A 197 -6.04 -11.96 -5.98
C GLU A 197 -6.23 -12.77 -4.70
N ILE A 198 -5.29 -12.66 -3.74
CA ILE A 198 -5.45 -13.28 -2.42
C ILE A 198 -6.69 -12.73 -1.73
N SER A 199 -6.87 -11.40 -1.72
CA SER A 199 -8.02 -10.79 -1.04
C SER A 199 -9.35 -11.23 -1.67
N ARG A 200 -9.41 -11.32 -3.00
CA ARG A 200 -10.57 -11.84 -3.73
C ARG A 200 -10.88 -13.29 -3.35
N LEU A 201 -9.89 -14.17 -3.29
CA LEU A 201 -10.08 -15.56 -2.89
C LEU A 201 -10.48 -15.70 -1.42
N ALA A 202 -9.88 -14.89 -0.54
CA ALA A 202 -10.21 -14.85 0.87
C ALA A 202 -11.67 -14.42 1.09
N GLU A 203 -12.14 -13.37 0.41
CA GLU A 203 -13.51 -12.88 0.55
C GLU A 203 -14.55 -13.89 0.05
N GLN A 204 -14.24 -14.69 -0.97
CA GLN A 204 -15.12 -15.78 -1.39
C GLN A 204 -15.33 -16.82 -0.29
N VAL A 205 -14.34 -17.08 0.57
CA VAL A 205 -14.52 -17.97 1.73
C VAL A 205 -15.44 -17.31 2.75
N ARG A 206 -15.24 -16.02 3.03
CA ARG A 206 -16.00 -15.26 4.05
C ARG A 206 -17.47 -15.06 3.70
N THR A 207 -17.77 -14.93 2.40
CA THR A 207 -19.12 -14.67 1.89
C THR A 207 -19.88 -15.93 1.50
N SER A 208 -19.23 -17.09 1.49
CA SER A 208 -19.90 -18.36 1.17
C SER A 208 -20.86 -18.78 2.28
N ASP A 209 -22.14 -19.05 1.93
CA ASP A 209 -23.20 -19.54 2.83
C ASP A 209 -22.93 -20.92 3.47
N VAL A 210 -21.78 -21.55 3.14
CA VAL A 210 -21.33 -22.80 3.76
C VAL A 210 -20.94 -22.61 5.23
N LEU A 211 -20.92 -21.36 5.71
CA LEU A 211 -20.72 -21.00 7.12
C LEU A 211 -21.96 -21.19 8.00
N THR A 212 -23.15 -21.31 7.43
CA THR A 212 -24.42 -21.39 8.17
C THR A 212 -25.17 -22.70 7.97
N SER A 213 -24.70 -23.60 7.11
CA SER A 213 -25.33 -24.91 6.90
C SER A 213 -24.55 -26.03 7.58
N ASN A 214 -25.23 -26.76 8.46
CA ASN A 214 -24.81 -27.96 9.18
C ASN A 214 -24.45 -29.13 8.23
N VAL A 215 -23.46 -28.96 7.35
CA VAL A 215 -22.95 -30.01 6.46
C VAL A 215 -21.44 -30.12 6.65
N GLY A 216 -21.04 -30.76 7.74
CA GLY A 216 -19.98 -31.78 7.81
C GLY A 216 -18.58 -31.59 7.19
N HIS A 217 -18.24 -30.46 6.57
CA HIS A 217 -16.89 -30.13 6.12
C HIS A 217 -16.47 -28.85 6.81
N ARG A 218 -15.76 -29.06 7.92
CA ARG A 218 -15.27 -28.01 8.82
C ARG A 218 -14.59 -26.91 8.01
N MET A 219 -15.06 -25.69 8.24
CA MET A 219 -14.28 -24.50 7.97
C MET A 219 -12.95 -24.58 8.75
N SER A 220 -11.86 -24.82 8.01
CA SER A 220 -10.43 -24.64 8.30
C SER A 220 -9.77 -25.34 9.51
N ASP A 221 -9.06 -26.45 9.26
CA ASP A 221 -7.94 -26.92 10.09
C ASP A 221 -6.60 -26.25 9.71
N ILE A 222 -6.57 -25.40 8.67
CA ILE A 222 -5.37 -24.66 8.27
C ILE A 222 -5.15 -23.50 9.25
N LYS A 223 -4.06 -23.55 10.00
CA LYS A 223 -3.60 -22.49 10.91
C LYS A 223 -2.21 -22.03 10.50
N LEU A 224 -2.07 -20.74 10.20
CA LEU A 224 -0.78 -20.12 9.92
C LEU A 224 -0.26 -19.37 11.16
N PRO A 225 1.07 -19.25 11.34
CA PRO A 225 1.61 -18.49 12.47
C PRO A 225 1.25 -17.00 12.33
N ARG A 226 1.23 -16.28 13.45
CA ARG A 226 1.22 -14.81 13.48
C ARG A 226 2.59 -14.35 13.97
N PRO A 227 3.58 -14.13 13.09
CA PRO A 227 4.95 -13.86 13.51
C PRO A 227 5.03 -12.62 14.39
N MET A 228 5.88 -12.68 15.42
CA MET A 228 6.12 -11.60 16.37
C MET A 228 4.88 -11.10 17.13
N ILE A 229 3.71 -11.75 17.05
CA ILE A 229 2.47 -11.20 17.63
C ILE A 229 2.55 -10.98 19.15
N ASP A 230 3.33 -11.81 19.84
CA ASP A 230 3.57 -11.75 21.28
C ASP A 230 4.85 -11.00 21.66
N SER A 231 5.59 -10.45 20.68
CA SER A 231 6.75 -9.60 21.00
C SER A 231 6.27 -8.23 21.47
N ASN A 232 6.95 -7.69 22.50
CA ASN A 232 6.70 -6.35 23.04
C ASN A 232 7.31 -5.22 22.18
N THR A 233 7.54 -5.47 20.89
CA THR A 233 8.05 -4.50 19.91
C THR A 233 6.96 -4.15 18.91
N CYS A 234 7.03 -2.96 18.33
CA CYS A 234 6.13 -2.54 17.25
C CYS A 234 6.60 -3.01 15.86
N ASP A 235 7.67 -3.79 15.81
CA ASP A 235 8.22 -4.34 14.57
C ASP A 235 7.39 -5.49 14.01
N PHE A 236 7.54 -5.69 12.71
CA PHE A 236 6.84 -6.72 11.94
C PHE A 236 7.81 -7.77 11.37
N SER A 237 7.27 -8.94 11.03
CA SER A 237 7.96 -9.98 10.26
C SER A 237 6.92 -10.77 9.47
N PHE A 238 7.13 -10.93 8.17
CA PHE A 238 6.25 -11.67 7.27
C PHE A 238 6.97 -12.78 6.49
N ALA A 239 8.31 -12.80 6.47
CA ALA A 239 9.07 -13.85 5.80
C ALA A 239 8.80 -15.25 6.39
N GLY A 240 8.63 -15.35 7.72
CA GLY A 240 8.26 -16.60 8.39
C GLY A 240 6.85 -17.08 8.05
N LEU A 241 5.90 -16.14 7.87
CA LEU A 241 4.53 -16.45 7.46
C LEU A 241 4.49 -17.00 6.02
N LYS A 242 5.17 -16.32 5.08
CA LYS A 242 5.37 -16.82 3.70
C LYS A 242 5.99 -18.22 3.69
N THR A 243 7.03 -18.44 4.49
CA THR A 243 7.73 -19.72 4.57
C THR A 243 6.81 -20.83 5.08
N SER A 244 5.92 -20.52 6.02
CA SER A 244 4.92 -21.46 6.53
C SER A 244 3.90 -21.86 5.45
N VAL A 245 3.48 -20.91 4.61
CA VAL A 245 2.64 -21.21 3.42
C VAL A 245 3.36 -22.14 2.45
N LEU A 246 4.64 -21.91 2.17
CA LEU A 246 5.44 -22.80 1.32
C LEU A 246 5.48 -24.24 1.87
N TYR A 247 5.69 -24.41 3.19
CA TYR A 247 5.71 -25.73 3.81
C TYR A 247 4.33 -26.40 3.82
N LEU A 248 3.27 -25.64 4.05
CA LEU A 248 1.91 -26.12 3.93
C LEU A 248 1.64 -26.66 2.52
N LEU A 249 1.95 -25.90 1.48
CA LEU A 249 1.79 -26.35 0.09
C LEU A 249 2.60 -27.62 -0.20
N LYS A 250 3.85 -27.69 0.26
CA LYS A 250 4.68 -28.91 0.13
C LYS A 250 4.06 -30.13 0.81
N SER A 251 3.42 -29.96 1.97
CA SER A 251 2.73 -31.06 2.66
C SER A 251 1.48 -31.52 1.90
N LEU A 252 0.72 -30.59 1.31
CA LEU A 252 -0.47 -30.89 0.51
C LEU A 252 -0.15 -31.58 -0.81
N SER A 253 1.00 -31.27 -1.41
CA SER A 253 1.51 -31.96 -2.62
C SER A 253 2.12 -33.34 -2.34
N LYS A 254 2.23 -33.79 -1.07
CA LYS A 254 2.69 -35.14 -0.72
C LYS A 254 1.50 -36.01 -0.35
N ILE A 255 0.66 -36.35 -1.33
CA ILE A 255 -0.39 -37.36 -1.14
C ILE A 255 0.26 -38.73 -1.42
N PRO A 256 0.34 -39.66 -0.45
CA PRO A 256 0.78 -41.02 -0.71
C PRO A 256 -0.34 -41.75 -1.47
N THR A 257 -0.16 -41.95 -2.78
CA THR A 257 -0.94 -42.90 -3.57
C THR A 257 0.01 -43.92 -4.16
N ASN A 258 -0.13 -45.19 -3.74
CA ASN A 258 0.64 -46.33 -4.27
C ASN A 258 2.18 -46.13 -4.35
N GLY A 259 2.79 -45.49 -3.36
CA GLY A 259 4.25 -45.38 -3.27
C GLY A 259 4.90 -44.39 -4.26
N MET A 260 4.12 -43.59 -4.98
CA MET A 260 4.62 -42.55 -5.89
C MET A 260 4.30 -41.14 -5.35
N ILE A 261 5.29 -40.25 -5.36
CA ILE A 261 5.12 -38.83 -5.01
C ILE A 261 4.72 -38.08 -6.29
N TYR A 262 3.50 -37.54 -6.34
CA TYR A 262 3.06 -36.66 -7.43
C TYR A 262 3.13 -35.20 -6.98
N HIS A 263 3.80 -34.33 -7.75
CA HIS A 263 3.71 -32.89 -7.56
C HIS A 263 2.36 -32.40 -8.10
N THR A 264 1.34 -32.33 -7.24
CA THR A 264 0.05 -31.73 -7.57
C THR A 264 0.00 -30.27 -7.13
N SER A 265 -0.43 -29.40 -8.03
CA SER A 265 -0.80 -28.02 -7.70
C SER A 265 -1.98 -28.02 -6.71
N PRO A 266 -2.07 -27.05 -5.78
CA PRO A 266 -3.17 -26.97 -4.85
C PRO A 266 -4.51 -26.83 -5.60
N THR A 267 -5.55 -27.48 -5.10
CA THR A 267 -6.91 -27.33 -5.64
C THR A 267 -7.43 -25.91 -5.42
N GLU A 268 -8.41 -25.47 -6.21
CA GLU A 268 -9.01 -24.14 -6.02
C GLU A 268 -9.60 -23.93 -4.62
N ALA A 269 -10.16 -24.99 -4.01
CA ALA A 269 -10.63 -24.94 -2.63
C ALA A 269 -9.49 -24.71 -1.62
N GLN A 270 -8.36 -25.40 -1.80
CA GLN A 270 -7.17 -25.21 -0.96
C GLN A 270 -6.59 -23.81 -1.12
N LYS A 271 -6.49 -23.28 -2.36
CA LYS A 271 -6.02 -21.92 -2.61
C LYS A 271 -6.86 -20.87 -1.87
N LYS A 272 -8.19 -21.00 -1.92
CA LYS A 272 -9.13 -20.12 -1.21
C LYS A 272 -8.93 -20.17 0.31
N GLN A 273 -8.82 -21.36 0.88
CA GLN A 273 -8.61 -21.53 2.32
C GLN A 273 -7.25 -20.99 2.79
N ILE A 274 -6.18 -21.21 2.03
CA ILE A 274 -4.85 -20.68 2.33
C ILE A 274 -4.85 -19.15 2.23
N ALA A 275 -5.44 -18.59 1.16
CA ALA A 275 -5.56 -17.14 0.99
C ALA A 275 -6.32 -16.49 2.16
N HIS A 276 -7.44 -17.09 2.57
CA HIS A 276 -8.24 -16.64 3.71
C HIS A 276 -7.45 -16.64 5.02
N GLU A 277 -6.79 -17.74 5.37
CA GLU A 277 -6.03 -17.82 6.62
C GLU A 277 -4.77 -16.97 6.61
N PHE A 278 -4.11 -16.84 5.46
CA PHE A 278 -2.97 -15.93 5.30
C PHE A 278 -3.38 -14.47 5.53
N GLU A 279 -4.47 -14.03 4.89
CA GLU A 279 -4.99 -12.68 5.05
C GLU A 279 -5.43 -12.40 6.50
N ASN A 280 -6.04 -13.38 7.19
CA ASN A 280 -6.34 -13.29 8.62
C ASN A 280 -5.07 -13.11 9.47
N ALA A 281 -4.05 -13.95 9.24
CA ALA A 281 -2.80 -13.88 9.99
C ALA A 281 -2.10 -12.53 9.80
N VAL A 282 -2.12 -11.98 8.59
CA VAL A 282 -1.62 -10.64 8.30
C VAL A 282 -2.41 -9.57 9.05
N ALA A 283 -3.74 -9.58 8.95
CA ALA A 283 -4.60 -8.59 9.59
C ALA A 283 -4.45 -8.62 11.13
N ASP A 284 -4.34 -9.80 11.73
CA ASP A 284 -4.09 -9.99 13.16
C ASP A 284 -2.77 -9.35 13.61
N VAL A 285 -1.68 -9.60 12.87
CA VAL A 285 -0.35 -9.04 13.18
C VAL A 285 -0.35 -7.52 13.02
N LEU A 286 -0.87 -7.03 11.88
CA LEU A 286 -0.98 -5.59 11.62
C LEU A 286 -1.74 -4.89 12.74
N TRP A 287 -2.92 -5.41 13.10
CA TRP A 287 -3.71 -4.86 14.19
C TRP A 287 -2.95 -4.86 15.51
N LYS A 288 -2.41 -6.02 15.92
CA LYS A 288 -1.78 -6.17 17.24
C LYS A 288 -0.62 -5.19 17.43
N LYS A 289 0.20 -5.01 16.39
CA LYS A 289 1.34 -4.08 16.40
C LYS A 289 0.88 -2.63 16.38
N THR A 290 -0.13 -2.28 15.57
CA THR A 290 -0.69 -0.93 15.59
C THR A 290 -1.33 -0.59 16.94
N ALA A 291 -2.08 -1.51 17.55
CA ALA A 291 -2.68 -1.32 18.87
C ALA A 291 -1.62 -1.12 19.96
N LEU A 292 -0.50 -1.85 19.89
CA LEU A 292 0.65 -1.63 20.78
C LEU A 292 1.22 -0.22 20.61
N ALA A 293 1.44 0.21 19.36
CA ALA A 293 1.95 1.55 19.07
C ALA A 293 0.99 2.67 19.48
N LEU A 294 -0.32 2.49 19.31
CA LEU A 294 -1.34 3.44 19.79
C LEU A 294 -1.24 3.64 21.31
N ASN A 295 -1.15 2.53 22.06
CA ASN A 295 -0.99 2.57 23.52
C ASN A 295 0.32 3.25 23.95
N GLN A 296 1.43 2.96 23.28
CA GLN A 296 2.75 3.52 23.64
C GLN A 296 2.87 5.01 23.30
N THR A 297 2.27 5.45 22.19
CA THR A 297 2.46 6.81 21.67
C THR A 297 1.37 7.79 22.11
N GLY A 298 0.20 7.29 22.53
CA GLY A 298 -0.96 8.12 22.86
C GLY A 298 -1.56 8.86 21.66
N ALA A 299 -1.33 8.35 20.45
CA ALA A 299 -1.83 8.95 19.21
C ALA A 299 -3.36 9.10 19.20
N LYS A 300 -3.81 10.26 18.73
CA LYS A 300 -5.24 10.65 18.66
C LYS A 300 -5.85 10.40 17.29
N THR A 301 -5.02 10.24 16.27
CA THR A 301 -5.44 9.86 14.93
C THR A 301 -4.59 8.69 14.45
N LEU A 302 -5.23 7.67 13.89
CA LEU A 302 -4.59 6.60 13.12
C LEU A 302 -4.87 6.84 11.63
N VAL A 303 -3.84 6.82 10.81
CA VAL A 303 -3.96 6.79 9.34
C VAL A 303 -3.39 5.48 8.80
N ILE A 304 -4.01 4.95 7.74
CA ILE A 304 -3.51 3.75 7.06
C ILE A 304 -3.22 4.09 5.60
N GLY A 305 -1.93 4.15 5.23
CA GLY A 305 -1.45 4.50 3.89
C GLY A 305 -0.81 3.32 3.16
N GLY A 306 -0.55 3.49 1.87
CA GLY A 306 0.07 2.49 0.98
C GLY A 306 -0.92 1.53 0.33
N GLY A 307 -0.49 0.83 -0.73
CA GLY A 307 -1.37 0.03 -1.59
C GLY A 307 -2.10 -1.12 -0.88
N VAL A 308 -1.53 -1.69 0.19
CA VAL A 308 -2.16 -2.80 0.94
C VAL A 308 -3.33 -2.30 1.80
N SER A 309 -3.43 -0.99 2.05
CA SER A 309 -4.59 -0.39 2.72
C SER A 309 -5.89 -0.55 1.93
N ALA A 310 -5.82 -0.84 0.62
CA ALA A 310 -6.98 -1.13 -0.21
C ALA A 310 -7.63 -2.49 0.11
N ASN A 311 -6.94 -3.38 0.84
CA ASN A 311 -7.45 -4.68 1.23
C ASN A 311 -8.71 -4.56 2.10
N ILE A 312 -9.82 -5.15 1.64
CA ILE A 312 -11.13 -4.99 2.26
C ILE A 312 -11.20 -5.58 3.67
N HIS A 313 -10.53 -6.70 3.91
CA HIS A 313 -10.55 -7.38 5.20
C HIS A 313 -9.72 -6.63 6.24
N ILE A 314 -8.55 -6.12 5.85
CA ILE A 314 -7.71 -5.26 6.70
C ILE A 314 -8.51 -4.00 7.08
N ARG A 315 -9.13 -3.31 6.11
CA ARG A 315 -9.96 -2.12 6.40
C ARG A 315 -11.11 -2.43 7.35
N ARG A 316 -11.81 -3.56 7.15
CA ARG A 316 -12.90 -4.01 8.03
C ARG A 316 -12.38 -4.25 9.45
N THR A 317 -11.28 -5.00 9.57
CA THR A 317 -10.65 -5.32 10.86
C THR A 317 -10.25 -4.06 11.62
N PHE A 318 -9.59 -3.10 10.97
CA PHE A 318 -9.16 -1.86 11.62
C PHE A 318 -10.33 -0.98 12.04
N ARG A 319 -11.38 -0.84 11.20
CA ARG A 319 -12.58 -0.08 11.57
C ARG A 319 -13.27 -0.65 12.80
N GLU A 320 -13.51 -1.96 12.79
CA GLU A 320 -14.21 -2.64 13.89
C GLU A 320 -13.40 -2.55 15.19
N ARG A 321 -12.10 -2.80 15.12
CA ARG A 321 -11.25 -2.86 16.31
C ARG A 321 -10.90 -1.48 16.86
N ILE A 322 -10.70 -0.45 16.02
CA ILE A 322 -10.54 0.94 16.52
C ILE A 322 -11.81 1.38 17.24
N ALA A 323 -12.98 1.20 16.66
CA ALA A 323 -14.24 1.62 17.28
C ALA A 323 -14.47 0.94 18.64
N ARG A 324 -14.03 -0.31 18.79
CA ARG A 324 -14.19 -1.10 20.02
C ARG A 324 -13.11 -0.83 21.08
N GLU A 325 -11.85 -0.76 20.66
CA GLU A 325 -10.68 -0.78 21.56
C GLU A 325 -10.09 0.62 21.78
N PHE A 326 -10.32 1.58 20.86
CA PHE A 326 -9.79 2.95 20.89
C PHE A 326 -10.85 3.98 20.43
N PRO A 327 -12.00 4.12 21.12
CA PRO A 327 -13.12 4.96 20.67
C PRO A 327 -12.77 6.46 20.54
N GLU A 328 -11.75 6.92 21.27
CA GLU A 328 -11.27 8.31 21.24
C GLU A 328 -10.21 8.56 20.15
N THR A 329 -9.80 7.53 19.40
CA THR A 329 -8.82 7.64 18.32
C THR A 329 -9.56 7.75 16.98
N GLY A 330 -9.37 8.87 16.28
CA GLY A 330 -9.90 9.04 14.93
C GLY A 330 -9.21 8.13 13.93
N LEU A 331 -9.97 7.38 13.12
CA LEU A 331 -9.43 6.63 11.97
C LEU A 331 -9.61 7.46 10.69
N ARG A 332 -8.52 7.59 9.93
CA ARG A 332 -8.49 8.19 8.59
C ARG A 332 -8.08 7.12 7.58
#